data_AF-A0A6B3HHP3-F1
#
_entry.id   AF-A0A6B3HHP3-F1
#
_cell.length_a   1.000
_cell.length_b   1.000
_cell.length_c   1.000
_cell.angle_alpha   90.00
_cell.angle_beta   90.00
_cell.angle_gamma   90.00
#
_symmetry.space_group_name_H-M   'P 1'
#
loop_
_entity.id
_entity.type
_entity.pdbx_description
1 polymer ?
#
loop_
_entity_poly.entity_id
_entity_poly.type
_entity_poly.pdbx_seq_one_letter_code
_entity_poly.pdbx_strand_id
1 'polypeptide(L)'
;MNPPVPELQIPAAPAHSGATVPLPRTAPGALIRTTLLSLPAEPGPAALFRAALAELVVLEGRLTALAPELGDALYASRADHTEDFHRDVVLPLRRAVHNGREPRPALLRRLDSLPDRLPELRDWLGARSRRAELLTALRTGTAPALAAGRSVLAGLCREDSFLRAASFTSADLLRAVMRAGEGLEDRRARKEEAGV
;
A
#
# COMPACT_ATOMS: atom_id res chain seq x y z
N MET A 1 -58.18 22.25 -10.27
CA MET A 1 -58.26 23.00 -8.99
C MET A 1 -57.34 22.35 -7.98
N ASN A 2 -56.18 22.96 -7.75
CA ASN A 2 -55.56 23.19 -6.45
C ASN A 2 -54.83 24.54 -6.61
N PRO A 3 -54.97 25.49 -5.68
CA PRO A 3 -54.55 26.87 -5.86
C PRO A 3 -53.01 26.97 -5.94
N PRO A 4 -52.46 27.94 -6.71
CA PRO A 4 -51.03 28.16 -6.77
C PRO A 4 -50.50 28.61 -5.41
N VAL A 5 -49.35 28.05 -5.04
CA VAL A 5 -48.59 28.38 -3.83
C VAL A 5 -48.24 29.88 -3.86
N PRO A 6 -48.47 30.63 -2.77
CA PRO A 6 -48.21 32.06 -2.74
C PRO A 6 -46.72 32.34 -2.90
N GLU A 7 -46.39 33.12 -3.93
CA GLU A 7 -45.07 33.71 -4.14
C GLU A 7 -44.71 34.55 -2.92
N LEU A 8 -43.64 34.14 -2.22
CA LEU A 8 -43.04 34.93 -1.16
C LEU A 8 -42.45 36.19 -1.80
N GLN A 9 -43.24 37.27 -1.82
CA GLN A 9 -42.79 38.60 -2.21
C GLN A 9 -41.74 39.07 -1.21
N ILE A 10 -40.47 38.89 -1.57
CA ILE A 10 -39.36 39.55 -0.90
C ILE A 10 -39.49 41.04 -1.24
N PRO A 11 -39.67 41.93 -0.25
CA PRO A 11 -39.76 43.36 -0.53
C PRO A 11 -38.44 43.81 -1.17
N ALA A 12 -38.54 44.38 -2.37
CA ALA A 12 -37.41 44.99 -3.05
C ALA A 12 -36.83 46.08 -2.14
N ALA A 13 -35.56 45.92 -1.77
CA ALA A 13 -34.84 46.96 -1.06
C ALA A 13 -34.88 48.26 -1.89
N PRO A 14 -35.10 49.43 -1.26
CA PRO A 14 -35.15 50.68 -1.99
C PRO A 14 -33.84 50.88 -2.74
N ALA A 15 -33.93 51.27 -4.01
CA ALA A 15 -32.78 51.58 -4.85
C ALA A 15 -31.96 52.69 -4.17
N HIS A 16 -30.87 52.29 -3.53
CA HIS A 16 -29.91 53.24 -2.99
C HIS A 16 -29.19 53.85 -4.18
N SER A 17 -29.57 55.10 -4.46
CA SER A 17 -28.79 56.08 -5.20
C SER A 17 -27.30 55.81 -5.01
N GLY A 18 -26.61 55.58 -6.14
CA GLY A 18 -25.28 55.01 -6.21
C GLY A 18 -24.25 55.71 -5.32
N ALA A 19 -24.00 55.14 -4.15
CA ALA A 19 -22.67 55.12 -3.59
C ALA A 19 -22.00 53.88 -4.16
N THR A 20 -21.05 54.09 -5.08
CA THR A 20 -20.08 53.07 -5.47
C THR A 20 -19.34 52.62 -4.21
N VAL A 21 -19.82 51.55 -3.57
CA VAL A 21 -19.07 50.86 -2.53
C VAL A 21 -17.77 50.41 -3.21
N PRO A 22 -16.59 50.85 -2.75
CA PRO A 22 -15.34 50.36 -3.30
C PRO A 22 -15.39 48.84 -3.23
N LEU A 23 -15.26 48.16 -4.37
CA LEU A 23 -15.07 46.70 -4.37
C LEU A 23 -13.99 46.38 -3.33
N PRO A 24 -14.18 45.36 -2.47
CA PRO A 24 -13.20 45.02 -1.46
C PRO A 24 -11.85 44.88 -2.17
N ARG A 25 -10.96 45.83 -1.90
CA ARG A 25 -9.56 45.74 -2.33
C ARG A 25 -9.01 44.56 -1.57
N THR A 26 -8.97 43.40 -2.21
CA THR A 26 -8.07 42.34 -1.81
C THR A 26 -6.69 42.96 -1.82
N ALA A 27 -6.15 43.24 -0.62
CA ALA A 27 -4.74 43.59 -0.52
C ALA A 27 -3.95 42.53 -1.29
N PRO A 28 -2.90 42.89 -2.02
CA PRO A 28 -2.03 41.93 -2.71
C PRO A 28 -1.21 41.15 -1.67
N GLY A 29 -1.90 40.37 -0.85
CA GLY A 29 -1.37 39.56 0.22
C GLY A 29 -1.76 38.11 -0.03
N ALA A 30 -0.78 37.22 0.08
CA ALA A 30 -1.03 35.78 0.06
C ALA A 30 -1.21 35.29 1.50
N LEU A 31 -2.27 34.51 1.74
CA LEU A 31 -2.40 33.72 2.96
C LEU A 31 -1.58 32.44 2.79
N ILE A 32 -0.55 32.25 3.61
CA ILE A 32 0.24 31.03 3.62
C ILE A 32 -0.12 30.24 4.88
N ARG A 33 -0.72 29.06 4.70
CA ARG A 33 -0.91 28.09 5.77
C ARG A 33 0.30 27.16 5.77
N THR A 34 1.05 27.16 6.87
CA THR A 34 2.19 26.27 7.05
C THR A 34 1.89 25.22 8.12
N THR A 35 2.56 24.08 8.05
CA THR A 35 2.61 23.10 9.12
C THR A 35 3.79 23.43 10.02
N LEU A 36 3.57 23.43 11.35
CA LEU A 36 4.64 23.72 12.32
C LEU A 36 5.66 22.57 12.44
N LEU A 37 5.30 21.39 11.93
CA LEU A 37 6.17 20.22 11.90
C LEU A 37 6.70 20.02 10.48
N SER A 38 8.01 19.83 10.38
CA SER A 38 8.64 19.26 9.20
C SER A 38 8.34 17.77 9.13
N LEU A 39 7.93 17.28 7.96
CA LEU A 39 7.80 15.84 7.75
C LEU A 39 9.21 15.23 7.81
N PRO A 40 9.51 14.33 8.76
CA PRO A 40 10.81 13.69 8.83
C PRO A 40 11.01 12.81 7.60
N ALA A 41 12.26 12.69 7.16
CA ALA A 41 12.62 11.73 6.12
C ALA A 41 12.19 10.32 6.55
N GLU A 42 11.76 9.51 5.58
CA GLU A 42 11.40 8.13 5.87
C GLU A 42 12.62 7.37 6.42
N PRO A 43 12.49 6.68 7.57
CA PRO A 43 13.64 5.96 8.11
C PRO A 43 14.01 4.79 7.20
N GLY A 44 15.33 4.56 7.04
CA GLY A 44 15.87 3.56 6.11
C GLY A 44 15.19 2.18 6.19
N PRO A 45 15.01 1.58 7.38
CA PRO A 45 14.31 0.30 7.51
C PRO A 45 12.86 0.32 6.99
N ALA A 46 12.12 1.41 7.19
CA ALA A 46 10.76 1.56 6.68
C ALA A 46 10.75 1.73 5.15
N ALA A 47 11.67 2.54 4.62
CA ALA A 47 11.81 2.72 3.18
C ALA A 47 12.14 1.40 2.47
N LEU A 48 13.07 0.60 3.01
CA LEU A 48 13.40 -0.73 2.49
C LEU A 48 12.21 -1.69 2.54
N PHE A 49 11.45 -1.68 3.64
CA PHE A 49 10.24 -2.50 3.77
C PHE A 49 9.18 -2.11 2.73
N ARG A 50 8.90 -0.81 2.55
CA ARG A 50 7.95 -0.33 1.55
C ARG A 50 8.40 -0.64 0.13
N ALA A 51 9.69 -0.50 -0.17
CA ALA A 51 10.26 -0.87 -1.47
C ALA A 51 10.07 -2.37 -1.76
N ALA A 52 10.36 -3.24 -0.79
CA ALA A 52 10.15 -4.68 -0.93
C ALA A 52 8.66 -5.03 -1.11
N LEU A 53 7.75 -4.34 -0.42
CA LEU A 53 6.31 -4.52 -0.58
C LEU A 53 5.82 -4.07 -1.96
N ALA A 54 6.29 -2.91 -2.44
CA ALA A 54 5.97 -2.41 -3.77
C ALA A 54 6.47 -3.36 -4.86
N GLU A 55 7.70 -3.89 -4.71
CA GLU A 55 8.25 -4.88 -5.62
C GLU A 55 7.42 -6.18 -5.62
N LEU A 56 6.98 -6.64 -4.43
CA LEU A 56 6.13 -7.82 -4.33
C LEU A 56 4.80 -7.63 -5.08
N VAL A 57 4.16 -6.47 -4.96
CA VAL A 57 2.90 -6.17 -5.67
C VAL A 57 3.10 -6.23 -7.19
N VAL A 58 4.17 -5.61 -7.70
CA VAL A 58 4.51 -5.67 -9.14
C VAL A 58 4.75 -7.12 -9.57
N LEU A 59 5.45 -7.89 -8.74
CA LEU A 59 5.81 -9.28 -9.04
C LEU A 59 4.60 -10.23 -9.05
N GLU A 60 3.63 -10.05 -8.16
CA GLU A 60 2.37 -10.80 -8.17
C GLU A 60 1.57 -10.51 -9.46
N GLY A 61 1.58 -9.25 -9.90
CA GLY A 61 1.02 -8.85 -11.20
C GLY A 61 1.71 -9.57 -12.36
N ARG A 62 3.05 -9.62 -12.35
CA ARG A 62 3.84 -10.34 -13.37
C ARG A 62 3.54 -11.85 -13.38
N LEU A 63 3.47 -12.49 -12.21
CA LEU A 63 3.15 -13.92 -12.12
C LEU A 63 1.75 -14.24 -12.68
N THR A 64 0.79 -13.36 -12.42
CA THR A 64 -0.57 -13.47 -12.98
C THR A 64 -0.57 -13.31 -14.49
N ALA A 65 0.19 -12.34 -15.02
CA ALA A 65 0.31 -12.09 -16.45
C ALA A 65 1.02 -13.21 -17.22
N LEU A 66 2.04 -13.85 -16.63
CA LEU A 66 2.77 -14.95 -17.25
C LEU A 66 1.98 -16.27 -17.29
N ALA A 67 0.96 -16.44 -16.44
CA ALA A 67 0.30 -17.72 -16.26
C ALA A 67 -0.40 -18.27 -17.53
N PRO A 68 -1.13 -17.46 -18.34
CA PRO A 68 -1.72 -17.92 -19.59
C PRO A 68 -0.68 -18.34 -20.63
N GLU A 69 0.31 -17.49 -20.90
CA GLU A 69 1.38 -17.77 -21.88
C GLU A 69 2.17 -19.03 -21.51
N LEU A 70 2.49 -19.20 -20.22
CA LEU A 70 3.10 -20.43 -19.73
C LEU A 70 2.18 -21.65 -19.89
N GLY A 71 0.88 -21.50 -19.66
CA GLY A 71 -0.11 -22.56 -19.88
C GLY A 71 -0.10 -23.07 -21.32
N ASP A 72 -0.08 -22.14 -22.28
CA ASP A 72 -0.04 -22.43 -23.71
C ASP A 72 1.30 -23.02 -24.14
N ALA A 73 2.43 -22.49 -23.65
CA ALA A 73 3.76 -23.03 -23.91
C ALA A 73 3.91 -24.47 -23.38
N LEU A 74 3.39 -24.75 -22.18
CA LEU A 74 3.37 -26.10 -21.62
C LEU A 74 2.47 -27.04 -22.43
N TYR A 75 1.36 -26.55 -22.99
CA TYR A 75 0.52 -27.33 -23.88
C TYR A 75 1.21 -27.64 -25.22
N ALA A 76 1.84 -26.64 -25.83
CA ALA A 76 2.55 -26.76 -27.11
C ALA A 76 3.77 -27.70 -27.01
N SER A 77 4.46 -27.74 -25.86
CA SER A 77 5.62 -28.62 -25.62
C SER A 77 5.30 -30.13 -25.66
N ARG A 78 4.04 -30.52 -25.87
CA ARG A 78 3.55 -31.90 -25.76
C ARG A 78 4.36 -32.92 -26.58
N ALA A 79 4.83 -32.52 -27.75
CA ALA A 79 5.58 -33.38 -28.67
C ALA A 79 7.03 -33.64 -28.22
N ASP A 80 7.56 -32.83 -27.30
CA ASP A 80 8.99 -32.80 -26.97
C ASP A 80 9.35 -33.64 -25.73
N HIS A 81 8.40 -34.40 -25.18
CA HIS A 81 8.62 -35.24 -23.99
C HIS A 81 7.79 -36.52 -23.98
N THR A 82 8.21 -37.47 -23.16
CA THR A 82 7.53 -38.77 -23.01
C THR A 82 6.16 -38.63 -22.34
N GLU A 83 5.29 -39.64 -22.54
CA GLU A 83 3.98 -39.70 -21.87
C GLU A 83 4.09 -39.60 -20.35
N ASP A 84 5.05 -40.32 -19.78
CA ASP A 84 5.23 -40.37 -18.33
C ASP A 84 5.71 -39.02 -17.79
N PHE A 85 6.64 -38.34 -18.50
CA PHE A 85 7.04 -36.99 -18.15
C PHE A 85 5.88 -36.00 -18.26
N HIS A 86 5.05 -36.12 -19.31
CA HIS A 86 3.87 -35.28 -19.47
C HIS A 86 2.92 -35.42 -18.28
N ARG A 87 2.59 -36.66 -17.91
CA ARG A 87 1.64 -36.99 -16.84
C ARG A 87 2.14 -36.57 -15.47
N ASP A 88 3.42 -36.80 -15.20
CA ASP A 88 3.99 -36.63 -13.86
C ASP A 88 4.53 -35.23 -13.60
N VAL A 89 4.95 -34.52 -14.64
CA VAL A 89 5.63 -33.21 -14.53
C VAL A 89 4.78 -32.11 -15.13
N VAL A 90 4.45 -32.21 -16.42
CA VAL A 90 3.81 -31.11 -17.16
C VAL A 90 2.37 -30.88 -16.70
N LEU A 91 1.55 -31.93 -16.55
CA LEU A 91 0.16 -31.77 -16.11
C LEU A 91 0.04 -31.19 -14.68
N PRO A 92 0.78 -31.69 -13.66
CA PRO A 92 0.77 -31.09 -12.33
C PRO A 92 1.29 -29.65 -12.32
N LEU A 93 2.31 -29.35 -13.12
CA LEU A 93 2.84 -27.99 -13.27
C LEU A 93 1.80 -27.05 -13.89
N ARG A 94 1.19 -27.44 -15.01
CA ARG A 94 0.12 -26.67 -15.67
C ARG A 94 -1.04 -26.42 -14.70
N ARG A 95 -1.42 -27.42 -13.91
CA ARG A 95 -2.45 -27.28 -12.87
C ARG A 95 -2.01 -26.33 -11.77
N ALA A 96 -0.76 -26.35 -11.33
CA ALA A 96 -0.24 -25.44 -10.33
C ALA A 96 -0.26 -23.99 -10.83
N VAL A 97 0.24 -23.75 -12.06
CA VAL A 97 0.23 -22.45 -12.74
C VAL A 97 -1.20 -21.91 -12.86
N HIS A 98 -2.12 -22.71 -13.42
CA HIS A 98 -3.50 -22.29 -13.62
C HIS A 98 -4.24 -21.96 -12.32
N ASN A 99 -3.97 -22.68 -11.23
CA ASN A 99 -4.60 -22.43 -9.94
C ASN A 99 -3.87 -21.39 -9.08
N GLY A 100 -2.79 -20.77 -9.57
CA GLY A 100 -1.93 -19.89 -8.79
C GLY A 100 -1.34 -20.57 -7.54
N ARG A 101 -1.14 -21.90 -7.60
CA ARG A 101 -0.66 -22.70 -6.47
C ARG A 101 0.84 -22.90 -6.54
N GLU A 102 1.45 -22.99 -5.37
CA GLU A 102 2.85 -23.33 -5.23
C GLU A 102 3.11 -24.79 -5.68
N PRO A 103 3.97 -25.04 -6.69
CA PRO A 103 4.33 -26.39 -7.08
C PRO A 103 5.12 -27.07 -5.98
N ARG A 104 4.91 -28.39 -5.85
CA ARG A 104 5.63 -29.19 -4.85
C ARG A 104 7.15 -29.15 -5.14
N PRO A 105 8.03 -29.07 -4.12
CA PRO A 105 9.47 -29.08 -4.33
C PRO A 105 9.98 -30.30 -5.10
N ALA A 106 9.37 -31.47 -4.88
CA ALA A 106 9.70 -32.68 -5.61
C ALA A 106 9.38 -32.59 -7.12
N LEU A 107 8.34 -31.83 -7.49
CA LEU A 107 7.99 -31.56 -8.89
C LEU A 107 9.02 -30.64 -9.54
N LEU A 108 9.44 -29.59 -8.83
CA LEU A 108 10.45 -28.63 -9.34
C LEU A 108 11.79 -29.32 -9.62
N ARG A 109 12.20 -30.29 -8.80
CA ARG A 109 13.42 -31.08 -9.04
C ARG A 109 13.34 -31.99 -10.27
N ARG A 110 12.14 -32.29 -10.77
CA ARG A 110 11.92 -33.16 -11.93
C ARG A 110 11.74 -32.39 -13.25
N LEU A 111 11.90 -31.05 -13.23
CA LEU A 111 11.73 -30.23 -14.44
C LEU A 111 12.80 -30.50 -15.50
N ASP A 112 13.97 -31.03 -15.10
CA ASP A 112 15.07 -31.35 -15.99
C ASP A 112 15.41 -30.14 -16.91
N SER A 113 15.70 -30.35 -18.20
CA SER A 113 15.97 -29.29 -19.17
C SER A 113 14.73 -28.53 -19.66
N LEU A 114 13.54 -28.73 -19.07
CA LEU A 114 12.31 -28.07 -19.52
C LEU A 114 12.38 -26.53 -19.43
N PRO A 115 12.95 -25.92 -18.37
CA PRO A 115 13.13 -24.46 -18.31
C PRO A 115 14.10 -23.93 -19.37
N ASP A 116 14.94 -24.77 -19.96
CA ASP A 116 15.85 -24.34 -21.02
C ASP A 116 15.19 -24.28 -22.39
N ARG A 117 14.14 -25.07 -22.58
CA ARG A 117 13.34 -25.10 -23.81
C ARG A 117 12.15 -24.15 -23.78
N LEU A 118 11.67 -23.79 -22.59
CA LEU A 118 10.51 -22.92 -22.38
C LEU A 118 10.93 -21.64 -21.63
N PRO A 119 11.24 -20.55 -22.35
CA PRO A 119 11.59 -19.27 -21.75
C PRO A 119 10.53 -18.77 -20.74
N GLU A 120 9.25 -18.98 -21.01
CA GLU A 120 8.13 -18.60 -20.15
C GLU A 120 8.21 -19.33 -18.80
N LEU A 121 8.63 -20.61 -18.82
CA LEU A 121 8.82 -21.39 -17.59
C LEU A 121 10.00 -20.86 -16.79
N ARG A 122 11.12 -20.54 -17.45
CA ARG A 122 12.30 -19.94 -16.81
C ARG A 122 11.93 -18.62 -16.13
N ASP A 123 11.23 -17.75 -16.84
CA ASP A 123 10.81 -16.44 -16.34
C ASP A 123 9.84 -16.58 -15.15
N TRP A 124 8.89 -17.50 -15.25
CA TRP A 124 7.96 -17.78 -14.16
C TRP A 124 8.66 -18.36 -12.92
N LEU A 125 9.63 -19.26 -13.09
CA LEU A 125 10.44 -19.80 -11.98
C LEU A 125 11.32 -18.72 -11.34
N GLY A 126 11.90 -17.82 -12.15
CA GLY A 126 12.66 -16.68 -11.66
C GLY A 126 11.79 -15.72 -10.84
N ALA A 127 10.60 -15.38 -11.37
CA ALA A 127 9.63 -14.56 -10.66
C ALA A 127 9.18 -15.18 -9.34
N ARG A 128 8.95 -16.51 -9.31
CA ARG A 128 8.61 -17.22 -8.06
C ARG A 128 9.74 -17.23 -7.04
N SER A 129 10.98 -17.43 -7.49
CA SER A 129 12.14 -17.41 -6.60
C SER A 129 12.29 -16.03 -5.96
N ARG A 130 12.16 -14.96 -6.76
CA ARG A 130 12.18 -13.59 -6.26
C ARG A 130 11.05 -13.30 -5.29
N ARG A 131 9.85 -13.86 -5.51
CA ARG A 131 8.71 -13.74 -4.58
C ARG A 131 9.05 -14.35 -3.22
N ALA A 132 9.66 -15.53 -3.19
CA ALA A 132 10.06 -16.18 -1.95
C ALA A 132 11.13 -15.39 -1.18
N GLU A 133 12.08 -14.79 -1.90
CA GLU A 133 13.08 -13.86 -1.32
C GLU A 133 12.40 -12.63 -0.70
N LEU A 134 11.50 -11.97 -1.43
CA LEU A 134 10.78 -10.79 -0.95
C LEU A 134 9.92 -11.09 0.28
N LEU A 135 9.20 -12.21 0.28
CA LEU A 135 8.44 -12.64 1.46
C LEU A 135 9.33 -12.93 2.67
N THR A 136 10.55 -13.40 2.45
CA THR A 136 11.53 -13.59 3.52
C THR A 136 12.04 -12.24 4.01
N ALA A 137 12.43 -11.35 3.10
CA ALA A 137 12.88 -10.00 3.43
C ALA A 137 11.84 -9.20 4.21
N LEU A 138 10.56 -9.27 3.79
CA LEU A 138 9.44 -8.63 4.48
C LEU A 138 9.28 -9.19 5.90
N ARG A 139 9.25 -10.53 6.06
CA ARG A 139 9.15 -11.16 7.40
C ARG A 139 10.27 -10.71 8.34
N THR A 140 11.51 -10.67 7.86
CA THR A 140 12.66 -10.24 8.67
C THR A 140 12.71 -8.72 8.87
N GLY A 141 12.15 -7.95 7.94
CA GLY A 141 12.18 -6.49 7.92
C GLY A 141 11.06 -5.82 8.72
N THR A 142 9.95 -6.51 9.01
CA THR A 142 8.79 -5.94 9.71
C THR A 142 9.15 -5.29 11.05
N ALA A 143 9.81 -6.04 11.94
CA ALA A 143 10.12 -5.52 13.28
C ALA A 143 11.09 -4.32 13.24
N PRO A 144 12.21 -4.35 12.49
CA PRO A 144 13.06 -3.17 12.31
C PRO A 144 12.35 -1.96 11.69
N ALA A 145 11.48 -2.17 10.69
CA ALA A 145 10.73 -1.10 10.05
C ALA A 145 9.73 -0.44 11.02
N LEU A 146 9.01 -1.24 11.81
CA LEU A 146 8.08 -0.74 12.82
C LEU A 146 8.81 -0.01 13.95
N ALA A 147 9.93 -0.56 14.45
CA ALA A 147 10.74 0.08 15.48
C ALA A 147 11.26 1.44 15.00
N ALA A 148 11.76 1.52 13.76
CA ALA A 148 12.22 2.78 13.18
C ALA A 148 11.07 3.81 13.03
N GLY A 149 9.90 3.37 12.56
CA GLY A 149 8.71 4.21 12.46
C GLY A 149 8.22 4.72 13.82
N ARG A 150 8.19 3.85 14.84
CA ARG A 150 7.85 4.21 16.23
C ARG A 150 8.84 5.21 16.81
N SER A 151 10.13 5.06 16.54
CA SER A 151 11.15 6.03 16.97
C SER A 151 10.95 7.40 16.36
N VAL A 152 10.62 7.47 15.06
CA VAL A 152 10.30 8.74 14.38
C VAL A 152 9.04 9.38 14.98
N LEU A 153 8.00 8.58 15.19
CA LEU A 153 6.77 9.03 15.84
C LEU A 153 7.02 9.58 17.26
N ALA A 154 7.81 8.88 18.06
CA ALA A 154 8.19 9.32 19.41
C ALA A 154 8.94 10.66 19.38
N GLY A 155 9.77 10.90 18.36
CA GLY A 155 10.41 12.19 18.13
C GLY A 155 9.38 13.30 17.88
N LEU A 156 8.45 13.08 16.95
CA LEU A 156 7.37 14.03 16.64
C LEU A 156 6.46 14.32 17.83
N CYS A 157 6.17 13.31 18.64
CA CYS A 157 5.33 13.45 19.83
C CYS A 157 6.00 14.26 20.95
N ARG A 158 7.32 14.43 20.93
CA ARG A 158 8.07 15.28 21.87
C ARG A 158 8.18 16.74 21.43
N GLU A 159 7.74 17.09 20.22
CA GLU A 159 7.76 18.46 19.73
C GLU A 159 6.76 19.34 20.50
N ASP A 160 7.23 20.45 21.06
CA ASP A 160 6.42 21.36 21.87
C ASP A 160 5.20 21.90 21.11
N SER A 161 5.38 22.19 19.82
CA SER A 161 4.30 22.66 18.94
C SER A 161 3.19 21.62 18.80
N PHE A 162 3.55 20.34 18.73
CA PHE A 162 2.62 19.23 18.63
C PHE A 162 1.91 18.95 19.96
N LEU A 163 2.64 18.97 21.08
CA LEU A 163 2.07 18.82 22.42
C LEU A 163 1.05 19.92 22.73
N ARG A 164 1.36 21.17 22.39
CA ARG A 164 0.42 22.29 22.53
C ARG A 164 -0.83 22.08 21.67
N ALA A 165 -0.68 21.72 20.40
CA ALA A 165 -1.82 21.45 19.52
C ALA A 165 -2.71 20.30 20.04
N ALA A 166 -2.11 19.21 20.53
CA ALA A 166 -2.83 18.09 21.12
C ALA A 166 -3.63 18.51 22.37
N SER A 167 -3.04 19.38 23.21
CA SER A 167 -3.70 19.87 24.44
C SER A 167 -4.98 20.67 24.18
N PHE A 168 -5.06 21.39 23.05
CA PHE A 168 -6.26 22.11 22.64
C PHE A 168 -7.30 21.22 21.95
N THR A 169 -6.94 20.00 21.56
CA THR A 169 -7.83 19.09 20.84
C THR A 169 -8.60 18.18 21.81
N SER A 170 -7.90 17.41 22.64
CA SER A 170 -8.50 16.61 23.70
C SER A 170 -7.47 16.11 24.73
N ALA A 171 -7.92 15.90 25.97
CA ALA A 171 -7.09 15.31 27.02
C ALA A 171 -6.66 13.87 26.69
N ASP A 172 -7.50 13.11 26.00
CA ASP A 172 -7.21 11.72 25.60
C ASP A 172 -6.11 11.66 24.54
N LEU A 173 -6.17 12.55 23.55
CA LEU A 173 -5.14 12.67 22.54
C LEU A 173 -3.82 13.12 23.17
N LEU A 174 -3.84 14.13 24.04
CA LEU A 174 -2.63 14.59 24.75
C LEU A 174 -1.97 13.44 25.53
N ARG A 175 -2.75 12.64 26.28
CA ARG A 175 -2.23 11.46 26.99
C ARG A 175 -1.63 10.42 26.04
N ALA A 176 -2.25 10.20 24.88
CA ALA A 176 -1.71 9.28 23.87
C ALA A 176 -0.39 9.78 23.27
N VAL A 177 -0.29 11.07 22.96
CA VAL A 177 0.92 11.71 22.42
C VAL A 177 2.06 11.67 23.42
N MET A 178 1.82 12.03 24.69
CA MET A 178 2.86 11.96 25.72
C MET A 178 3.43 10.55 25.87
N ARG A 179 2.57 9.52 25.94
CA ARG A 179 3.01 8.12 26.00
C ARG A 179 3.80 7.68 24.76
N ALA A 180 3.36 8.07 23.57
CA ALA A 180 4.10 7.78 22.34
C ALA A 180 5.48 8.46 22.34
N GLY A 181 5.59 9.66 22.90
CA GLY A 181 6.85 10.39 23.06
C GLY A 181 7.86 9.71 24.00
N GLU A 182 7.39 8.97 25.00
CA GLU A 182 8.22 8.16 25.91
C GLU A 182 8.80 6.90 25.24
N GLY A 183 8.30 6.51 24.07
CA GLY A 183 8.78 5.33 23.34
C GLY A 183 8.45 4.00 24.00
N LEU A 184 7.53 3.98 24.96
CA LEU A 184 7.08 2.75 25.60
C LEU A 184 6.26 1.90 24.62
N GLU A 185 6.68 0.65 24.41
CA GLU A 185 5.87 -0.32 23.68
C GLU A 185 4.63 -0.65 24.51
N ASP A 186 3.47 -0.14 24.08
CA ASP A 186 2.22 -0.47 24.74
C ASP A 186 1.87 -1.93 24.43
N ARG A 187 1.84 -2.78 25.45
CA ARG A 187 1.32 -4.17 25.32
C ARG A 187 -0.16 -4.18 24.98
N ARG A 188 -0.85 -3.06 25.21
CA ARG A 188 -2.24 -2.88 24.86
C ARG A 188 -2.32 -2.43 23.40
N ALA A 189 -2.06 -3.37 22.49
CA ALA A 189 -2.57 -3.24 21.13
C ALA A 189 -4.06 -2.88 21.26
N ARG A 190 -4.47 -1.75 20.69
CA ARG A 190 -5.90 -1.44 20.63
C ARG A 190 -6.58 -2.61 19.94
N LYS A 191 -7.85 -2.84 20.25
CA LYS A 191 -8.65 -3.92 19.61
C LYS A 191 -8.64 -3.85 18.07
N GLU A 192 -8.27 -2.68 17.53
CA GLU A 192 -8.15 -2.30 16.12
C GLU A 192 -6.75 -2.50 15.51
N GLU A 193 -5.71 -2.75 16.31
CA GLU A 193 -4.35 -2.98 15.82
C GLU A 193 -4.15 -4.46 15.53
N ALA A 194 -3.62 -4.77 14.34
CA ALA A 194 -3.26 -6.13 13.98
C ALA A 194 -2.20 -6.63 14.98
N GLY A 195 -2.56 -7.66 15.76
CA GLY A 195 -1.61 -8.38 16.59
C GLY A 195 -0.55 -8.99 15.68
N VAL A 196 0.70 -8.52 15.83
CA VAL A 196 1.87 -9.08 15.14
C VAL A 196 2.27 -10.38 15.81
#